data_AF-M3HNP9-F1
#
_entry.id   AF-M3HNP9-F1
#
_cell.length_a   1.000
_cell.length_b   1.000
_cell.length_c   1.000
_cell.angle_alpha   90.00
_cell.angle_beta   90.00
_cell.angle_gamma   90.00
#
_symmetry.space_group_name_H-M   'P 1'
#
loop_
_entity.id
_entity.type
_entity.pdbx_description
1 polymer ?
#
loop_
_entity_poly.entity_id
_entity_poly.type
_entity_poly.pdbx_seq_one_letter_code
_entity_poly.pdbx_strand_id
1 'polypeptide(L)'
;MIGNIRIEILSREPGELVEFLNSESDETYFVILKLGITNQVSVLVLCYILGVLYSARTSRSVQNLSYIKNLVESYLKEISWNEEYDLLVGIIRRSENTISLKTSGKNFKVHRNSDFGKNLLSTGWEVEENIENDPLVITWKNRTMLSIHDMRFP
;
A
#
# COMPACT_ATOMS: atom_id res chain seq x y z
N MET A 1 11.06 8.53 -5.63
CA MET A 1 10.46 9.87 -5.44
C MET A 1 9.27 9.99 -6.36
N ILE A 2 8.20 10.63 -5.89
CA ILE A 2 6.97 10.88 -6.65
C ILE A 2 6.72 12.39 -6.62
N GLY A 3 7.26 13.11 -7.62
CA GLY A 3 7.34 14.57 -7.55
C GLY A 3 8.18 15.01 -6.35
N ASN A 4 7.62 15.88 -5.49
CA ASN A 4 8.24 16.34 -4.25
C ASN A 4 8.03 15.40 -3.06
N ILE A 5 7.26 14.33 -3.23
CA ILE A 5 7.00 13.37 -2.17
C ILE A 5 8.13 12.33 -2.20
N ARG A 6 8.87 12.26 -1.10
CA ARG A 6 9.85 11.20 -0.88
C ARG A 6 9.20 10.05 -0.12
N ILE A 7 9.42 8.86 -0.67
CA ILE A 7 8.95 7.61 -0.10
C ILE A 7 10.17 6.76 0.17
N GLU A 8 10.30 6.34 1.42
CA GLU A 8 11.36 5.45 1.87
C GLU A 8 10.76 4.07 2.09
N ILE A 9 11.22 3.10 1.30
CA ILE A 9 10.86 1.71 1.46
C ILE A 9 11.83 1.10 2.48
N LEU A 10 11.32 0.85 3.68
CA LEU A 10 12.10 0.36 4.81
C LEU A 10 11.92 -1.15 5.02
N SER A 11 10.89 -1.74 4.40
CA SER A 11 10.70 -3.18 4.44
C SER A 11 11.54 -3.93 3.41
N ARG A 12 12.11 -5.08 3.83
CA ARG A 12 13.00 -5.93 3.00
C ARG A 12 12.82 -7.43 3.26
N GLU A 13 11.73 -7.84 3.90
CA GLU A 13 11.54 -9.26 4.23
C GLU A 13 10.92 -10.07 3.09
N PRO A 14 11.28 -11.37 2.97
CA PRO A 14 10.54 -12.30 2.13
C PRO A 14 9.06 -12.40 2.59
N GLY A 15 8.16 -12.71 1.66
CA GLY A 15 6.73 -12.86 1.97
C GLY A 15 5.97 -11.53 2.07
N GLU A 16 6.50 -10.50 1.43
CA GLU A 16 5.91 -9.18 1.28
C GLU A 16 6.02 -8.71 -0.17
N LEU A 17 4.97 -8.08 -0.66
CA LEU A 17 4.98 -7.32 -1.90
C LEU A 17 4.72 -5.85 -1.57
N VAL A 18 5.67 -4.97 -1.92
CA VAL A 18 5.48 -3.51 -1.94
C VAL A 18 5.65 -3.08 -3.38
N GLU A 19 4.59 -2.56 -3.99
CA GLU A 19 4.59 -2.20 -5.41
C GLU A 19 3.96 -0.83 -5.63
N PHE A 20 4.58 -0.03 -6.51
CA PHE A 20 4.08 1.28 -6.92
C PHE A 20 3.64 1.24 -8.38
N LEU A 21 2.37 1.52 -8.60
CA LEU A 21 1.73 1.54 -9.91
C LEU A 21 1.56 3.01 -10.33
N ASN A 22 2.52 3.52 -11.10
CA ASN A 22 2.42 4.87 -11.63
C ASN A 22 1.28 4.96 -12.65
N SER A 23 0.35 5.89 -12.46
CA SER A 23 -0.58 6.28 -13.52
C SER A 23 0.10 7.28 -14.46
N GLU A 24 -0.42 7.43 -15.68
CA GLU A 24 -0.08 8.57 -16.53
C GLU A 24 -0.66 9.89 -15.99
N SER A 25 -1.59 9.79 -15.04
CA SER A 25 -2.17 10.92 -14.32
C SER A 25 -1.28 11.43 -13.19
N ASP A 26 -1.79 12.42 -12.47
CA ASP A 26 -1.16 13.00 -11.28
C ASP A 26 -1.16 12.05 -10.05
N GLU A 27 -1.76 10.88 -10.21
CA GLU A 27 -1.94 9.89 -9.14
C GLU A 27 -0.88 8.79 -9.21
N THR A 28 -0.42 8.32 -8.06
CA THR A 28 0.36 7.08 -7.97
C THR A 28 -0.28 6.13 -6.98
N TYR A 29 -0.64 4.95 -7.47
CA TYR A 29 -1.19 3.89 -6.63
C TYR A 29 -0.05 3.06 -6.06
N PHE A 30 -0.29 2.46 -4.90
CA PHE A 30 0.63 1.49 -4.33
C PHE A 30 -0.11 0.40 -3.56
N VAL A 31 0.56 -0.75 -3.44
CA VAL A 31 0.04 -1.93 -2.76
C VAL A 31 1.10 -2.46 -1.82
N ILE A 32 0.70 -2.81 -0.60
CA ILE A 32 1.47 -3.58 0.36
C ILE A 32 0.68 -4.85 0.69
N LEU A 33 1.15 -6.00 0.25
CA LEU A 33 0.56 -7.30 0.59
C LEU A 33 1.53 -8.09 1.46
N LYS A 34 1.10 -8.46 2.67
CA LYS A 34 1.84 -9.33 3.57
C LYS A 34 1.10 -10.65 3.74
N LEU A 35 1.75 -11.74 3.35
CA LEU A 35 1.25 -13.10 3.62
C LEU A 35 1.68 -13.55 5.01
N GLY A 36 0.78 -14.23 5.73
CA GLY A 36 1.00 -14.74 7.09
C GLY A 36 2.03 -15.86 7.15
N ILE A 37 2.17 -16.62 6.06
CA ILE A 37 3.21 -17.63 5.88
C ILE A 37 4.25 -17.13 4.88
N THR A 38 5.52 -17.36 5.19
CA THR A 38 6.66 -17.00 4.35
C THR A 38 7.42 -18.27 3.94
N ASN A 39 7.09 -18.81 2.77
CA ASN A 39 7.71 -20.00 2.16
C ASN A 39 7.79 -19.85 0.62
N GLN A 40 8.31 -20.85 -0.09
CA GLN A 40 8.43 -20.80 -1.56
C GLN A 40 7.08 -20.57 -2.26
N VAL A 41 6.00 -21.18 -1.76
CA VAL A 41 4.64 -21.01 -2.31
C VAL A 41 4.19 -19.55 -2.15
N SER A 42 4.41 -18.95 -0.98
CA SER A 42 4.07 -17.54 -0.73
C SER A 42 4.77 -16.59 -1.72
N VAL A 43 6.02 -16.88 -2.08
CA VAL A 43 6.76 -16.08 -3.07
C VAL A 43 6.15 -16.21 -4.46
N LEU A 44 5.77 -17.43 -4.88
CA LEU A 44 5.09 -17.65 -6.15
C LEU A 44 3.75 -16.90 -6.22
N VAL A 45 3.00 -16.89 -5.11
CA VAL A 45 1.76 -16.13 -5.00
C VAL A 45 2.01 -14.64 -5.15
N LEU A 46 3.01 -14.08 -4.46
CA LEU A 46 3.35 -12.66 -4.59
C LEU A 46 3.76 -12.29 -6.03
N CYS A 47 4.55 -13.13 -6.70
CA CYS A 47 4.91 -12.95 -8.11
C CYS A 47 3.69 -13.00 -9.04
N TYR A 48 2.75 -13.92 -8.78
CA TYR A 48 1.51 -14.01 -9.53
C TYR A 48 0.64 -12.76 -9.37
N ILE A 49 0.44 -12.30 -8.13
CA ILE A 49 -0.29 -11.06 -7.83
C ILE A 49 0.39 -9.86 -8.49
N LEU A 50 1.72 -9.78 -8.47
CA LEU A 50 2.46 -8.74 -9.16
C LEU A 50 2.16 -8.73 -10.67
N GLY A 51 2.19 -9.90 -11.32
CA GLY A 51 1.84 -10.04 -12.74
C GLY A 51 0.41 -9.59 -13.06
N VAL A 52 -0.53 -9.91 -12.18
CA VAL A 52 -1.94 -9.47 -12.26
C VAL A 52 -2.05 -7.94 -12.16
N LEU A 53 -1.36 -7.31 -11.20
CA LEU A 53 -1.38 -5.85 -11.05
C LEU A 53 -0.89 -5.14 -12.31
N TYR A 54 0.19 -5.66 -12.91
CA TYR A 54 0.74 -5.12 -14.15
C TYR A 54 -0.13 -5.38 -15.38
N SER A 55 -0.79 -6.52 -15.48
CA SER A 55 -1.72 -6.78 -16.58
C SER A 55 -2.95 -5.86 -16.49
N ALA A 56 -3.49 -5.67 -15.29
CA ALA A 56 -4.63 -4.79 -15.05
C ALA A 56 -4.31 -3.30 -15.29
N ARG A 57 -3.06 -2.87 -15.11
CA ARG A 57 -2.60 -1.50 -15.43
C ARG A 57 -2.82 -1.09 -16.88
N THR A 58 -2.83 -2.05 -17.81
CA THR A 58 -3.04 -1.75 -19.24
C THR A 58 -4.50 -1.37 -19.57
N SER A 59 -5.45 -1.66 -18.68
CA SER A 59 -6.87 -1.33 -18.80
C SER A 59 -7.16 0.04 -18.16
N ARG A 60 -7.01 1.11 -18.93
CA ARG A 60 -6.87 2.51 -18.48
C ARG A 60 -8.10 3.19 -17.82
N SER A 61 -9.27 2.56 -17.61
CA SER A 61 -10.49 3.36 -17.40
C SER A 61 -11.01 3.55 -15.97
N VAL A 62 -10.74 2.69 -14.97
CA VAL A 62 -11.25 2.91 -13.60
C VAL A 62 -10.38 2.21 -12.55
N GLN A 63 -9.18 2.71 -12.29
CA GLN A 63 -8.45 2.29 -11.09
C GLN A 63 -8.88 3.22 -9.96
N ASN A 64 -9.75 2.75 -9.06
CA ASN A 64 -9.89 3.36 -7.74
C ASN A 64 -9.29 2.39 -6.71
N LEU A 65 -9.07 2.84 -5.47
CA LEU A 65 -8.48 1.99 -4.43
C LEU A 65 -9.26 0.69 -4.22
N SER A 66 -10.59 0.76 -4.31
CA SER A 66 -11.44 -0.41 -4.15
C SER A 66 -11.23 -1.43 -5.28
N TYR A 67 -11.00 -0.99 -6.52
CA TYR A 67 -10.69 -1.86 -7.64
C TYR A 67 -9.39 -2.63 -7.39
N ILE A 68 -8.29 -1.95 -7.04
CA ILE A 68 -6.99 -2.59 -6.80
C ILE A 68 -7.09 -3.57 -5.62
N LYS A 69 -7.74 -3.15 -4.54
CA LYS A 69 -7.98 -4.02 -3.37
C LYS A 69 -8.74 -5.27 -3.77
N ASN A 70 -9.88 -5.11 -4.43
CA ASN A 70 -10.74 -6.23 -4.84
C ASN A 70 -10.03 -7.14 -5.83
N LEU A 71 -9.20 -6.59 -6.72
CA LEU A 71 -8.38 -7.36 -7.66
C LEU A 71 -7.43 -8.29 -6.91
N VAL A 72 -6.64 -7.77 -5.97
CA VAL A 72 -5.73 -8.61 -5.17
C VAL A 72 -6.50 -9.68 -4.39
N GLU A 73 -7.59 -9.30 -3.72
CA GLU A 73 -8.38 -10.22 -2.92
C GLU A 73 -9.09 -11.30 -3.77
N SER A 74 -9.59 -10.94 -4.96
CA SER A 74 -10.23 -11.91 -5.86
C SER A 74 -9.23 -12.94 -6.36
N TYR A 75 -8.00 -12.52 -6.66
CA TYR A 75 -6.97 -13.44 -7.13
C TYR A 75 -6.42 -14.31 -6.00
N LEU A 76 -6.28 -13.79 -4.77
CA LEU A 76 -5.98 -14.63 -3.60
C LEU A 76 -7.06 -15.70 -3.39
N LYS A 77 -8.34 -15.35 -3.60
CA LYS A 77 -9.44 -16.31 -3.56
C LYS A 77 -9.39 -17.32 -4.71
N GLU A 78 -9.08 -16.90 -5.92
CA GLU A 78 -8.97 -17.77 -7.11
C GLU A 78 -7.93 -18.87 -6.91
N ILE A 79 -6.76 -18.52 -6.39
CA ILE A 79 -5.69 -19.49 -6.08
C ILE A 79 -5.95 -20.28 -4.79
N SER A 80 -7.11 -20.11 -4.16
CA SER A 80 -7.50 -20.76 -2.89
C SER A 80 -6.50 -20.50 -1.76
N TRP A 81 -5.99 -19.28 -1.64
CA TRP A 81 -5.13 -18.89 -0.53
C TRP A 81 -5.96 -18.81 0.76
N ASN A 82 -5.78 -19.80 1.64
CA ASN A 82 -6.56 -19.95 2.87
C ASN A 82 -5.84 -19.42 4.12
N GLU A 83 -4.59 -19.01 3.98
CA GLU A 83 -3.78 -18.49 5.08
C GLU A 83 -4.07 -17.01 5.32
N GLU A 84 -3.78 -16.53 6.53
CA GLU A 84 -3.93 -15.11 6.86
C GLU A 84 -3.09 -14.22 5.93
N TYR A 85 -3.62 -13.05 5.62
CA TYR A 85 -2.90 -11.98 4.94
C TYR A 85 -3.37 -10.62 5.44
N ASP A 86 -2.51 -9.62 5.35
CA ASP A 86 -2.89 -8.22 5.45
C ASP A 86 -2.61 -7.54 4.10
N LEU A 87 -3.52 -6.67 3.68
CA LEU A 87 -3.42 -5.89 2.46
C LEU A 87 -3.62 -4.42 2.79
N LEU A 88 -2.76 -3.56 2.28
CA LEU A 88 -2.95 -2.13 2.27
C LEU A 88 -2.79 -1.65 0.83
N VAL A 89 -3.76 -0.86 0.37
CA VAL A 89 -3.69 -0.15 -0.91
C VAL A 89 -3.73 1.33 -0.62
N GLY A 90 -3.00 2.10 -1.40
CA GLY A 90 -3.00 3.55 -1.27
C GLY A 90 -2.84 4.26 -2.60
N ILE A 91 -3.23 5.53 -2.61
CA ILE A 91 -3.14 6.44 -3.74
C ILE A 91 -2.56 7.73 -3.24
N ILE A 92 -1.54 8.22 -3.94
CA ILE A 92 -0.89 9.49 -3.67
C ILE A 92 -1.30 10.44 -4.79
N ARG A 93 -1.99 11.54 -4.44
CA ARG A 93 -2.38 12.60 -5.38
C ARG A 93 -1.44 13.78 -5.21
N ARG A 94 -0.54 13.99 -6.18
CA ARG A 94 0.59 14.92 -6.02
C ARG A 94 0.14 16.39 -5.97
N SER A 95 -0.84 16.77 -6.78
CA SER A 95 -1.40 18.12 -6.89
C SER A 95 -2.14 18.53 -5.63
N GLU A 96 -2.85 17.58 -5.02
CA GLU A 96 -3.56 17.78 -3.76
C GLU A 96 -2.66 17.58 -2.53
N ASN A 97 -1.51 16.92 -2.73
CA ASN A 97 -0.60 16.52 -1.66
C ASN A 97 -1.30 15.65 -0.60
N THR A 98 -2.20 14.79 -1.06
CA THR A 98 -3.00 13.89 -0.23
C THR A 98 -2.62 12.43 -0.49
N ILE A 99 -2.89 11.60 0.49
CA ILE A 99 -2.83 10.15 0.39
C ILE A 99 -4.15 9.56 0.87
N SER A 100 -4.78 8.74 0.03
CA SER A 100 -5.92 7.92 0.47
C SER A 100 -5.48 6.48 0.64
N LEU A 101 -5.99 5.81 1.67
CA LEU A 101 -5.57 4.49 2.10
C LEU A 101 -6.78 3.61 2.37
N LYS A 102 -6.67 2.33 2.02
CA LYS A 102 -7.66 1.31 2.37
C LYS A 102 -6.95 0.01 2.74
N THR A 103 -7.42 -0.66 3.78
CA THR A 103 -6.76 -1.88 4.28
C THR A 103 -7.75 -3.02 4.52
N SER A 104 -7.25 -4.24 4.32
CA SER A 104 -7.78 -5.49 4.85
C SER A 104 -6.78 -6.08 5.83
N GLY A 105 -7.29 -6.60 6.94
CA GLY A 105 -6.46 -7.07 8.04
C GLY A 105 -6.34 -6.04 9.17
N LYS A 106 -5.55 -6.37 10.19
CA LYS A 106 -5.50 -5.63 11.47
C LYS A 106 -4.11 -5.17 11.86
N ASN A 107 -3.09 -5.63 11.15
CA ASN A 107 -1.70 -5.38 11.54
C ASN A 107 -1.14 -4.10 10.95
N PHE A 108 -1.75 -3.54 9.90
CA PHE A 108 -1.35 -2.24 9.38
C PHE A 108 -1.78 -1.11 10.30
N LYS A 109 -0.87 -0.18 10.54
CA LYS A 109 -1.16 1.12 11.15
C LYS A 109 -0.53 2.22 10.31
N VAL A 110 -1.19 3.37 10.30
CA VAL A 110 -0.64 4.61 9.74
C VAL A 110 -0.65 5.63 10.85
N HIS A 111 0.44 6.33 11.03
CA HIS A 111 0.55 7.34 12.05
C HIS A 111 1.53 8.41 11.58
N ARG A 112 1.52 9.55 12.27
CA ARG A 112 2.54 10.58 12.06
C ARG A 112 3.83 10.15 12.77
N ASN A 113 4.97 10.67 12.35
CA ASN A 113 6.25 10.36 13.00
C ASN A 113 6.32 10.98 14.42
N SER A 114 5.65 12.11 14.65
CA SER A 114 5.57 12.70 16.00
C SER A 114 4.61 11.99 16.96
N ASP A 115 3.66 11.20 16.45
CA ASP A 115 2.61 10.54 17.25
C ASP A 115 2.37 9.09 16.81
N PHE A 116 3.24 8.19 17.26
CA PHE A 116 3.15 6.74 17.01
C PHE A 116 1.94 6.07 17.71
N GLY A 117 1.31 6.75 18.68
CA GLY A 117 0.20 6.19 19.44
C GLY A 117 -1.14 6.22 18.70
N LYS A 118 -1.29 7.16 17.78
CA LYS A 118 -2.54 7.39 17.04
C LYS A 118 -2.53 6.67 15.70
N ASN A 119 -3.36 5.61 15.58
CA ASN A 119 -3.62 4.99 14.29
C ASN A 119 -4.64 5.82 13.49
N LEU A 120 -4.24 6.26 12.31
CA LEU A 120 -5.07 7.00 11.36
C LEU A 120 -5.86 6.05 10.45
N LEU A 121 -5.47 4.78 10.31
CA LEU A 121 -6.24 3.80 9.55
C LEU A 121 -7.52 3.38 10.25
N SER A 122 -8.55 3.14 9.44
CA SER A 122 -9.79 2.48 9.84
C SER A 122 -10.01 1.24 8.96
N THR A 123 -10.21 0.07 9.56
CA THR A 123 -10.44 -1.17 8.81
C THR A 123 -11.76 -1.08 8.05
N GLY A 124 -11.73 -1.36 6.75
CA GLY A 124 -12.91 -1.37 5.88
C GLY A 124 -13.31 -0.01 5.29
N TRP A 125 -12.79 1.09 5.83
CA TRP A 125 -13.04 2.44 5.33
C TRP A 125 -11.85 2.98 4.55
N GLU A 126 -12.13 3.86 3.60
CA GLU A 126 -11.11 4.68 2.97
C GLU A 126 -10.80 5.86 3.90
N VAL A 127 -9.52 6.09 4.15
CA VAL A 127 -9.02 7.22 4.94
C VAL A 127 -8.20 8.11 4.03
N GLU A 128 -8.40 9.42 4.12
CA GLU A 128 -7.60 10.41 3.42
C GLU A 128 -6.82 11.27 4.42
N GLU A 129 -5.53 11.46 4.13
CA GLU A 129 -4.60 12.21 4.96
C GLU A 129 -3.78 13.18 4.10
N ASN A 130 -3.44 14.33 4.66
CA ASN A 130 -2.52 15.27 4.02
C ASN A 130 -1.07 14.80 4.21
N ILE A 131 -0.24 14.98 3.19
CA ILE A 131 1.20 14.77 3.30
C ILE A 131 1.81 16.09 3.78
N GLU A 132 2.29 16.13 5.01
CA GLU A 132 2.76 17.36 5.65
C GLU A 132 4.25 17.22 6.02
N ASN A 133 4.79 18.20 6.74
CA ASN A 133 6.18 18.18 7.22
C ASN A 133 6.42 16.97 8.12
N ASP A 134 5.43 16.61 8.95
CA ASP A 134 5.49 15.44 9.79
C ASP A 134 5.20 14.17 8.96
N PRO A 135 6.20 13.31 8.75
CA PRO A 135 6.08 12.17 7.85
C PRO A 135 4.93 11.24 8.26
N LEU A 136 4.21 10.75 7.25
CA LEU A 136 3.31 9.62 7.41
C LEU A 136 4.11 8.33 7.40
N VAL A 137 3.97 7.56 8.46
CA VAL A 137 4.68 6.30 8.65
C VAL A 137 3.67 5.17 8.60
N ILE A 138 3.90 4.22 7.69
CA ILE A 138 3.12 3.00 7.57
C ILE A 138 3.88 1.89 8.27
N THR A 139 3.26 1.27 9.26
CA THR A 139 3.82 0.12 9.99
C THR A 139 2.97 -1.12 9.76
N TRP A 140 3.62 -2.28 9.84
CA TRP A 140 2.97 -3.58 9.97
C TRP A 140 3.43 -4.20 11.29
N LYS A 141 2.48 -4.48 12.18
CA LYS A 141 2.74 -4.80 13.59
C LYS A 141 3.59 -3.69 14.24
N ASN A 142 4.85 -3.96 14.54
CA ASN A 142 5.79 -3.01 15.14
C ASN A 142 6.92 -2.60 14.18
N ARG A 143 6.83 -3.01 12.91
CA ARG A 143 7.88 -2.76 11.92
C ARG A 143 7.45 -1.65 10.97
N THR A 144 8.33 -0.69 10.73
CA THR A 144 8.15 0.34 9.71
C THR A 144 8.29 -0.26 8.31
N MET A 145 7.27 -0.03 7.49
CA MET A 145 7.18 -0.52 6.12
C MET A 145 7.58 0.59 5.14
N LEU A 146 6.90 1.72 5.25
CA LEU A 146 7.08 2.91 4.42
C LEU A 146 7.12 4.16 5.29
N SER A 147 7.91 5.14 4.88
CA SER A 147 7.82 6.52 5.35
C SER A 147 7.57 7.44 4.16
N ILE A 148 6.64 8.38 4.31
CA ILE A 148 6.18 9.29 3.25
C ILE A 148 6.27 10.71 3.78
N HIS A 149 7.05 11.56 3.13
CA HIS A 149 7.23 12.95 3.51
C HIS A 149 7.32 13.88 2.31
N ASP A 150 6.87 15.11 2.49
CA ASP A 150 6.96 16.15 1.48
C ASP A 150 8.30 16.90 1.61
N MET A 151 9.13 16.80 0.57
CA MET A 151 10.47 17.41 0.52
C MET A 151 10.44 18.94 0.41
N ARG A 152 9.27 19.56 0.19
CA ARG A 152 9.13 21.02 0.24
C ARG A 152 9.38 21.56 1.65
N PHE A 153 9.32 20.69 2.65
CA PHE A 153 9.51 21.05 4.04
C PHE A 153 10.73 20.28 4.59
N PRO A 154 11.70 21.00 5.19
CA PRO A 154 12.92 20.39 5.72
C PRO A 154 12.69 19.55 6.97
#